data_AF-A0A2E8G9U7-F1
#
_entry.id   AF-A0A2E8G9U7-F1
#
_cell.length_a   1.000
_cell.length_b   1.000
_cell.length_c   1.000
_cell.angle_alpha   90.00
_cell.angle_beta   90.00
_cell.angle_gamma   90.00
#
_symmetry.space_group_name_H-M   'P 1'
#
loop_
_entity.id
_entity.type
_entity.pdbx_description
1 polymer ?
#
loop_
_entity_poly.entity_id
_entity_poly.type
_entity_poly.pdbx_seq_one_letter_code
_entity_poly.pdbx_strand_id
1 'polypeptide(L)'
;MNAWKTAIPVMLLASGLLSGCQPGKPVGADRDRHGCLLSGGYQWCPATAACERPWELAEAHGFANTTAGFEHFCTGADPDQ
;
A
#
# COMPACT_ATOMS: atom_id res chain seq x y z
N MET A 1 -10.90 -15.41 50.66
CA MET A 1 -10.12 -16.09 49.60
C MET A 1 -10.65 -15.63 48.26
N ASN A 2 -10.21 -14.48 47.77
CA ASN A 2 -9.40 -14.43 46.54
C ASN A 2 -8.68 -13.06 46.47
N ALA A 3 -7.65 -12.92 47.30
CA ALA A 3 -6.73 -11.79 47.39
C ALA A 3 -5.73 -11.75 46.21
N TRP A 4 -6.19 -12.01 44.98
CA TRP A 4 -5.37 -11.95 43.78
C TRP A 4 -5.46 -10.59 43.09
N LYS A 5 -6.59 -9.87 43.20
CA LYS A 5 -6.92 -8.75 42.32
C LYS A 5 -6.09 -7.46 42.49
N THR A 6 -5.11 -7.39 43.41
CA THR A 6 -4.44 -6.13 43.76
C THR A 6 -2.93 -6.27 43.98
N ALA A 7 -2.20 -6.86 43.03
CA ALA A 7 -0.74 -6.98 43.13
C ALA A 7 -0.01 -6.94 41.77
N ILE A 8 -0.46 -6.11 40.81
CA ILE A 8 0.43 -5.69 39.72
C ILE A 8 0.92 -4.29 40.08
N PRO A 9 2.18 -4.16 40.49
CA PRO A 9 2.72 -2.97 41.11
C PRO A 9 2.71 -1.82 40.11
N VAL A 10 2.64 -0.62 40.67
CA VAL A 10 3.05 0.66 40.11
C VAL A 10 4.45 0.52 39.49
N MET A 11 4.52 -0.02 38.27
CA MET A 11 5.73 -0.23 37.48
C MET A 11 5.41 0.02 35.99
N LEU A 12 4.59 1.04 35.74
CA LEU A 12 4.12 1.48 34.41
C LEU A 12 4.42 2.98 34.18
N LEU A 13 5.48 3.53 34.80
CA LEU A 13 5.84 4.95 34.72
C LEU A 13 7.33 5.23 34.41
N ALA A 14 8.08 4.28 33.82
CA ALA A 14 9.51 4.47 33.54
C ALA A 14 9.97 4.17 32.11
N SER A 15 9.07 4.09 31.12
CA SER A 15 9.44 3.82 29.71
C SER A 15 9.01 4.92 28.73
N GLY A 16 8.45 6.03 29.20
CA GLY A 16 7.84 7.08 28.36
C GLY A 16 8.79 8.12 27.75
N LEU A 17 10.11 7.99 27.88
CA LEU A 17 11.07 9.03 27.45
C LEU A 17 12.01 8.62 26.30
N LEU A 18 11.84 7.44 25.71
CA LEU A 18 12.61 7.01 24.52
C LEU A 18 11.82 7.13 23.20
N SER A 19 10.78 7.96 23.13
CA SER A 19 10.13 8.28 21.85
C SER A 19 10.93 9.35 21.09
N GLY A 20 12.15 8.99 20.69
CA GLY A 20 12.97 9.78 19.78
C GLY A 20 12.39 9.78 18.36
N CYS A 21 12.56 10.90 17.64
CA CYS A 21 12.25 11.14 16.22
C CYS A 21 11.61 9.94 15.47
N GLN A 22 10.30 9.99 15.22
CA GLN A 22 9.73 9.18 14.14
C GLN A 22 10.31 9.75 12.84
N PRO A 23 11.11 9.00 12.07
CA PRO A 23 11.55 9.46 10.76
C PRO A 23 10.28 9.79 9.96
N GLY A 24 10.14 11.05 9.56
CA GLY A 24 9.01 11.49 8.75
C GLY A 24 8.91 10.61 7.51
N LYS A 25 7.68 10.27 7.11
CA LYS A 25 7.46 9.53 5.87
C LYS A 25 8.12 10.29 4.71
N PRO A 26 9.04 9.68 3.94
CA PRO A 26 9.68 10.38 2.84
C PRO A 26 8.65 10.87 1.83
N VAL A 27 8.86 12.08 1.31
CA VAL A 27 8.01 12.67 0.26
C VAL A 27 8.01 11.74 -0.95
N GLY A 28 6.83 11.49 -1.52
CA GLY A 28 6.67 10.62 -2.69
C GLY A 28 6.69 9.12 -2.38
N ALA A 29 6.78 8.69 -1.11
CA ALA A 29 6.68 7.29 -0.73
C ALA A 29 5.24 6.80 -0.49
N ASP A 30 4.24 7.52 -1.03
CA ASP A 30 2.82 7.13 -0.94
C ASP A 30 2.56 5.85 -1.72
N ARG A 31 1.85 4.95 -1.06
CA ARG A 31 1.41 3.67 -1.60
C ARG A 31 -0.10 3.58 -1.54
N ASP A 32 -0.70 2.96 -2.53
CA ASP A 32 -2.13 2.64 -2.50
C ASP A 32 -2.42 1.43 -1.57
N ARG A 33 -3.69 1.00 -1.53
CA ARG A 33 -4.13 -0.16 -0.71
C ARG A 33 -3.48 -1.49 -1.11
N HIS A 34 -2.94 -1.59 -2.32
CA HIS A 34 -2.25 -2.76 -2.85
C HIS A 34 -0.73 -2.67 -2.64
N GLY A 35 -0.24 -1.54 -2.10
CA GLY A 35 1.19 -1.30 -1.89
C GLY A 35 1.91 -0.70 -3.10
N CYS A 36 1.18 -0.29 -4.15
CA CYS A 36 1.77 0.25 -5.37
C CYS A 36 2.28 1.68 -5.15
N LEU A 37 3.52 1.95 -5.58
CA LEU A 37 4.15 3.25 -5.43
C LEU A 37 3.58 4.25 -6.46
N LEU A 38 2.73 5.16 -6.00
CA LEU A 38 1.99 6.10 -6.85
C LEU A 38 2.91 7.06 -7.61
N SER A 39 3.96 7.55 -6.95
CA SER A 39 4.95 8.45 -7.58
C SER A 39 5.76 7.79 -8.69
N GLY A 40 5.88 6.45 -8.66
CA GLY A 40 6.51 5.67 -9.72
C GLY A 40 5.60 5.39 -10.91
N GLY A 41 4.31 5.76 -10.82
CA GLY A 41 3.28 5.43 -11.80
C GLY A 41 2.88 3.96 -11.80
N TYR A 42 3.06 3.26 -10.68
CA TYR A 42 2.60 1.89 -10.51
C TYR A 42 1.10 1.86 -10.21
N GLN A 43 0.40 0.88 -10.82
CA GLN A 43 -1.02 0.66 -10.66
C GLN A 43 -1.30 -0.83 -10.49
N TRP A 44 -2.20 -1.18 -9.56
CA TRP A 44 -2.53 -2.58 -9.30
C TRP A 44 -3.29 -3.20 -10.47
N CYS A 45 -2.81 -4.35 -10.96
CA CYS A 45 -3.45 -5.13 -12.01
C CYS A 45 -3.89 -6.50 -11.46
N PRO A 46 -5.19 -6.79 -11.30
CA PRO A 46 -5.63 -8.08 -10.77
C PRO A 46 -5.32 -9.25 -11.71
N ALA A 47 -5.22 -9.02 -13.02
CA ALA A 47 -4.81 -10.04 -13.99
C ALA A 47 -3.38 -10.59 -13.73
N THR A 48 -2.43 -9.72 -13.34
CA THR A 48 -1.05 -10.14 -13.02
C THR A 48 -0.81 -10.29 -11.52
N ALA A 49 -1.75 -9.86 -10.69
CA ALA A 49 -1.64 -9.77 -9.24
C ALA A 49 -0.37 -9.00 -8.79
N ALA A 50 -0.03 -7.94 -9.54
CA ALA A 50 1.15 -7.13 -9.28
C ALA A 50 0.87 -5.64 -9.52
N CYS A 51 1.81 -4.82 -9.05
CA CYS A 51 1.86 -3.40 -9.35
C CYS A 51 2.59 -3.22 -10.67
N GLU A 52 1.86 -2.85 -11.71
CA GLU A 52 2.36 -2.70 -13.08
C GLU A 52 2.49 -1.23 -13.44
N ARG A 53 3.39 -0.91 -14.38
CA ARG A 53 3.41 0.39 -15.03
C ARG A 53 2.63 0.28 -16.34
N PRO A 54 1.50 1.00 -16.51
CA PRO A 54 0.61 0.80 -17.65
C PRO A 54 1.30 0.84 -19.01
N TRP A 55 2.31 1.70 -19.19
CA TRP A 55 3.03 1.83 -20.46
C TRP A 55 4.03 0.69 -20.73
N GLU A 56 4.72 0.19 -19.70
CA GLU A 56 5.61 -0.98 -19.84
C GLU A 56 4.78 -2.24 -20.11
N LEU A 57 3.64 -2.38 -19.43
CA LEU A 57 2.72 -3.49 -19.64
C LEU A 57 2.08 -3.44 -21.04
N ALA A 58 1.69 -2.24 -21.52
CA ALA A 58 1.17 -2.03 -22.85
C ALA A 58 2.16 -2.44 -23.95
N GLU A 59 3.43 -2.06 -23.79
CA GLU A 59 4.51 -2.47 -24.70
C GLU A 59 4.72 -3.99 -24.68
N ALA A 60 4.73 -4.61 -23.49
CA ALA A 60 4.96 -6.04 -23.33
C ALA A 60 3.81 -6.92 -23.87
N HIS A 61 2.56 -6.47 -23.74
CA HIS A 61 1.37 -7.25 -24.10
C HIS A 61 0.65 -6.77 -25.37
N GLY A 62 1.12 -5.70 -26.00
CA GLY A 62 0.63 -5.25 -27.31
C GLY A 62 -0.77 -4.63 -27.29
N PHE A 63 -1.13 -3.90 -26.23
CA PHE A 63 -2.38 -3.13 -26.16
C PHE A 63 -2.13 -1.62 -26.19
N ALA A 64 -3.20 -0.84 -26.36
CA ALA A 64 -3.09 0.62 -26.40
C ALA A 64 -2.60 1.18 -25.05
N ASN A 65 -1.53 2.00 -25.07
CA ASN A 65 -1.04 2.71 -23.88
C ASN A 65 -1.98 3.85 -23.48
N THR A 66 -3.15 3.49 -23.00
CA THR A 66 -4.22 4.36 -22.50
C THR A 66 -4.76 3.78 -21.21
N THR A 67 -5.41 4.61 -20.38
CA THR A 67 -6.12 4.12 -19.18
C THR A 67 -7.11 3.03 -19.54
N ALA A 68 -7.86 3.26 -20.62
CA ALA A 68 -8.82 2.32 -21.17
C ALA A 68 -8.21 0.95 -21.51
N GLY A 69 -7.09 0.94 -22.23
CA GLY A 69 -6.40 -0.29 -22.61
C GLY A 69 -5.86 -1.04 -21.38
N PHE A 70 -5.32 -0.33 -20.40
CA PHE A 70 -4.84 -0.92 -19.15
C PHE A 70 -5.98 -1.52 -18.32
N GLU A 71 -7.10 -0.81 -18.15
CA GLU A 71 -8.26 -1.29 -17.41
C GLU A 71 -8.86 -2.54 -18.06
N HIS A 72 -8.99 -2.53 -19.40
CA HIS A 72 -9.43 -3.70 -20.16
C HIS A 72 -8.51 -4.90 -19.97
N PHE A 73 -7.19 -4.70 -20.09
CA PHE A 73 -6.23 -5.77 -19.84
C PHE A 73 -6.32 -6.32 -18.42
N CYS A 74 -6.40 -5.42 -17.43
CA CYS A 74 -6.28 -5.79 -16.04
C CYS A 74 -7.56 -6.36 -15.42
N THR A 75 -8.73 -5.93 -15.90
CA THR A 75 -10.03 -6.28 -15.29
C THR A 75 -11.01 -6.94 -16.27
N GLY A 76 -10.74 -6.88 -17.57
CA GLY A 76 -11.69 -7.25 -18.62
C GLY A 76 -12.85 -6.27 -18.77
N ALA A 77 -12.87 -5.16 -18.01
CA ALA A 77 -13.90 -4.14 -18.12
C ALA A 77 -13.70 -3.32 -19.41
N ASP A 78 -14.79 -2.98 -20.07
CA ASP A 78 -14.78 -2.03 -21.17
C ASP A 78 -15.00 -0.61 -20.58
N PRO A 79 -14.04 0.31 -20.74
CA PRO A 79 -14.08 1.65 -20.14
C PRO A 79 -15.14 2.58 -20.75
N ASP A 80 -15.77 2.21 -21.87
CA ASP A 80 -16.82 2.99 -22.56
C ASP A 80 -18.25 2.45 -22.32
N GLN A 81 -18.47 1.57 -21.32
CA GLN A 81 -19.78 1.03 -20.93
C GLN A 81 -20.42 1.77 -19.74
#